data_AF-A0A964G818-F1
#
_entry.id   AF-A0A964G818-F1
#
_cell.length_a   1.000
_cell.length_b   1.000
_cell.length_c   1.000
_cell.angle_alpha   90.00
_cell.angle_beta   90.00
_cell.angle_gamma   90.00
#
_symmetry.space_group_name_H-M   'P 1'
#
loop_
_entity.id
_entity.type
_entity.pdbx_description
1 polymer ?
#
loop_
_entity_poly.entity_id
_entity_poly.type
_entity_poly.pdbx_seq_one_letter_code
_entity_poly.pdbx_strand_id
1 'polypeptide(L)'
;IGFFYGASNINFGKIGYIVSWWIVTPILAWFLAYILGKYFYTDILIWLADHSDSEESIKRILKVLLTISGCYVAYSAGANNAANAVGPFVGAGMIALSYGAVLGGITIGFGALLMGGRVLDTVGKEITELCIIRATFVEFTSAIIVHVASIMGIPVSLGEIVSAGVIGIGCANSGMHIIKGEVVKKIMIAWVVSPLLAGTLAFILMNLT
;
A
#
# COMPACT_ATOMS: atom_id res chain seq x y z
N ILE A 1 -14.61 -17.08 9.03
CA ILE A 1 -16.08 -16.85 8.94
C ILE A 1 -16.72 -17.76 7.90
N GLY A 2 -16.49 -17.55 6.59
CA GLY A 2 -17.14 -18.39 5.55
C GLY A 2 -16.91 -19.90 5.72
N PHE A 3 -15.66 -20.33 5.92
CA PHE A 3 -15.34 -21.76 6.13
C PHE A 3 -15.94 -22.36 7.41
N PHE A 4 -16.18 -21.55 8.44
CA PHE A 4 -16.83 -22.01 9.68
C PHE A 4 -18.29 -22.38 9.44
N TYR A 5 -19.00 -21.59 8.64
CA TYR A 5 -20.39 -21.87 8.24
C TYR A 5 -20.50 -22.84 7.05
N GLY A 6 -19.40 -23.43 6.59
CA GLY A 6 -19.35 -24.38 5.47
C GLY A 6 -18.85 -23.77 4.16
N ALA A 7 -18.06 -24.55 3.41
CA ALA A 7 -17.42 -24.12 2.17
C ALA A 7 -18.43 -23.70 1.07
N SER A 8 -19.66 -24.21 1.10
CA SER A 8 -20.73 -23.84 0.17
C SER A 8 -21.21 -22.39 0.32
N ASN A 9 -20.99 -21.76 1.49
CA ASN A 9 -21.34 -20.36 1.75
C ASN A 9 -20.27 -19.38 1.26
N ILE A 10 -19.20 -19.88 0.64
CA ILE A 10 -18.09 -19.07 0.16
C ILE A 10 -18.25 -18.79 -1.33
N ASN A 11 -18.25 -17.51 -1.69
CA ASN A 11 -18.19 -17.11 -3.09
C ASN A 11 -16.76 -17.20 -3.63
N PHE A 12 -16.35 -18.40 -4.05
CA PHE A 12 -15.01 -18.66 -4.60
C PHE A 12 -14.70 -17.83 -5.84
N GLY A 13 -15.69 -17.48 -6.65
CA GLY A 13 -15.50 -16.59 -7.81
C GLY A 13 -15.06 -15.19 -7.38
N LYS A 14 -15.74 -14.59 -6.39
CA LYS A 14 -15.35 -13.29 -5.82
C LYS A 14 -14.01 -13.36 -5.11
N ILE A 15 -13.73 -14.42 -4.34
CA ILE A 15 -12.43 -14.59 -3.69
C ILE A 15 -11.31 -14.71 -4.73
N GLY A 16 -11.48 -15.53 -5.76
CA GLY A 16 -10.50 -15.66 -6.84
C GLY A 16 -10.24 -14.34 -7.55
N TYR A 17 -11.29 -13.54 -7.78
CA TYR A 17 -11.16 -12.19 -8.32
C TYR A 17 -10.37 -11.26 -7.37
N ILE A 18 -10.63 -11.28 -6.07
CA ILE A 18 -9.88 -10.46 -5.10
C ILE A 18 -8.40 -10.89 -5.06
N VAL A 19 -8.14 -12.19 -4.97
CA VAL A 19 -6.79 -12.76 -4.90
C VAL A 19 -5.99 -12.46 -6.17
N SER A 20 -6.62 -12.45 -7.35
CA SER A 20 -5.91 -12.08 -8.57
C SER A 20 -5.40 -10.63 -8.52
N TRP A 21 -6.16 -9.72 -7.92
CA TRP A 21 -5.75 -8.33 -7.71
C TRP A 21 -4.61 -8.18 -6.69
N TRP A 22 -4.51 -9.09 -5.70
CA TRP A 22 -3.36 -9.13 -4.78
C TRP A 22 -2.07 -9.54 -5.48
N ILE A 23 -2.14 -10.19 -6.64
CA ILE A 23 -0.98 -10.52 -7.46
C ILE A 23 -0.72 -9.41 -8.49
N VAL A 24 -1.78 -8.94 -9.16
CA VAL A 24 -1.67 -7.95 -10.24
C VAL A 24 -1.17 -6.60 -9.71
N THR A 25 -1.70 -6.12 -8.58
CA THR A 25 -1.38 -4.77 -8.11
C THR A 25 0.06 -4.58 -7.64
N PRO A 26 0.71 -5.52 -6.92
CA PRO A 26 2.13 -5.39 -6.60
C PRO A 26 3.03 -5.52 -7.84
N ILE A 27 2.70 -6.40 -8.78
CA ILE A 27 3.46 -6.53 -10.04
C ILE A 27 3.37 -5.23 -10.85
N LEU A 28 2.17 -4.65 -10.95
CA LEU A 28 1.97 -3.38 -11.63
C LEU A 28 2.73 -2.25 -10.94
N ALA A 29 2.70 -2.19 -9.60
CA ALA A 29 3.45 -1.20 -8.83
C ALA A 29 4.95 -1.32 -9.05
N TRP A 30 5.49 -2.54 -8.99
CA TRP A 30 6.90 -2.82 -9.29
C TRP A 30 7.26 -2.35 -10.70
N PHE A 31 6.44 -2.69 -11.70
CA PHE A 31 6.71 -2.37 -13.10
C PHE A 31 6.70 -0.86 -13.35
N LEU A 32 5.65 -0.16 -12.90
CA LEU A 32 5.54 1.28 -13.07
C LEU A 32 6.67 2.03 -12.35
N ALA A 33 6.98 1.62 -11.12
CA ALA A 33 8.07 2.21 -10.34
C ALA A 33 9.44 1.93 -11.00
N TYR A 34 9.65 0.75 -11.57
CA TYR A 34 10.85 0.42 -12.35
C TYR A 34 11.00 1.30 -13.59
N ILE A 35 9.92 1.49 -14.37
CA ILE A 35 9.92 2.33 -15.57
C ILE A 35 10.22 3.79 -15.21
N LEU A 36 9.55 4.33 -14.19
CA LEU A 36 9.80 5.68 -13.68
C LEU A 36 11.24 5.86 -13.21
N GLY A 37 11.76 4.88 -12.46
CA GLY A 37 13.14 4.90 -11.98
C GLY A 37 14.18 4.80 -13.08
N LYS A 38 13.94 3.99 -14.11
CA LYS A 38 14.94 3.69 -15.14
C LYS A 38 15.01 4.76 -16.23
N TYR A 39 13.87 5.29 -16.63
CA TYR A 39 13.78 6.18 -17.78
C TYR A 39 13.50 7.64 -17.40
N PHE A 40 12.71 7.90 -16.36
CA PHE A 40 12.27 9.27 -16.06
C PHE A 40 13.08 9.94 -14.94
N TYR A 41 13.69 9.17 -14.04
CA TYR A 41 14.45 9.70 -12.90
C TYR A 41 15.55 10.68 -13.32
N THR A 42 16.39 10.29 -14.28
CA THR A 42 17.53 11.10 -14.73
C THR A 42 17.06 12.36 -15.44
N ASP A 43 16.10 12.22 -16.36
CA ASP A 43 15.57 13.34 -17.14
C ASP A 43 14.91 14.39 -16.25
N ILE A 44 14.13 13.96 -15.25
CA ILE A 44 13.48 14.86 -14.29
C ILE A 44 14.52 15.55 -13.41
N LEU A 45 15.58 14.87 -13.01
CA LEU A 45 16.65 15.48 -12.20
C LEU A 45 17.43 16.54 -12.98
N ILE A 46 17.80 16.24 -14.23
CA ILE A 46 18.48 17.20 -15.10
C ILE A 46 17.56 18.40 -15.36
N TRP A 47 16.30 18.16 -15.70
CA TRP A 47 15.33 19.22 -15.93
C TRP A 47 15.16 20.12 -14.70
N LEU A 48 15.07 19.54 -13.50
CA LEU A 48 15.00 20.31 -12.25
C LEU A 48 16.28 21.11 -11.99
N ALA A 49 17.45 20.55 -12.30
CA ALA A 49 18.73 21.25 -12.17
C ALA A 49 18.84 22.44 -13.12
N ASP A 50 18.35 22.30 -14.35
CA ASP A 50 18.39 23.35 -15.38
C ASP A 50 17.37 24.48 -15.13
N HIS A 51 16.23 24.17 -14.49
CA HIS A 51 15.12 25.13 -14.28
C HIS A 51 15.04 25.70 -12.86
N SER A 52 16.00 25.39 -11.99
CA SER A 52 16.02 25.88 -10.61
C SER A 52 17.24 26.74 -10.34
N ASP A 53 17.01 27.93 -9.77
CA ASP A 53 18.08 28.89 -9.47
C ASP A 53 19.07 28.41 -8.40
N SER A 54 18.69 27.41 -7.58
CA SER A 54 19.52 26.87 -6.49
C SER A 54 19.15 25.44 -6.11
N GLU A 55 20.09 24.71 -5.51
CA GLU A 55 19.83 23.40 -4.91
C GLU A 55 18.75 23.45 -3.81
N GLU A 56 18.65 24.57 -3.10
CA GLU A 56 17.63 24.77 -2.06
C GLU A 56 16.22 24.81 -2.66
N SER A 57 16.06 25.48 -3.82
CA SER A 57 14.82 25.48 -4.59
C SER A 57 14.42 24.06 -5.01
N ILE A 58 15.36 23.26 -5.52
CA ILE A 58 15.12 21.86 -5.90
C ILE A 58 14.65 21.05 -4.69
N LYS A 59 15.36 21.13 -3.56
CA LYS A 59 14.99 20.43 -2.31
C LYS A 59 13.60 20.85 -1.85
N ARG A 60 13.24 22.12 -1.97
CA ARG A 60 11.91 22.63 -1.61
C ARG A 60 10.82 22.03 -2.50
N ILE A 61 11.01 22.04 -3.82
CA ILE A 61 10.08 21.44 -4.79
C ILE A 61 9.87 19.96 -4.48
N LEU A 62 10.97 19.20 -4.31
CA LEU A 62 10.90 17.78 -4.01
C LEU A 62 10.19 17.48 -2.69
N LYS A 63 10.40 18.28 -1.63
CA LYS A 63 9.68 18.14 -0.36
C LYS A 63 8.18 18.44 -0.50
N VAL A 64 7.81 19.43 -1.31
CA VAL A 64 6.42 19.75 -1.59
C VAL A 64 5.76 18.60 -2.35
N LEU A 65 6.42 18.09 -3.39
CA LEU A 65 5.94 16.93 -4.15
C LEU A 65 5.77 15.69 -3.27
N LEU A 66 6.75 15.39 -2.42
CA LEU A 66 6.68 14.28 -1.46
C LEU A 66 5.50 14.46 -0.48
N THR A 67 5.29 15.66 0.04
CA THR A 67 4.16 15.92 0.94
C THR A 67 2.82 15.71 0.22
N ILE A 68 2.69 16.18 -1.01
CA ILE A 68 1.48 16.01 -1.81
C ILE A 68 1.24 14.53 -2.13
N SER A 69 2.28 13.78 -2.53
CA SER A 69 2.16 12.34 -2.79
C SER A 69 1.80 11.56 -1.51
N GLY A 70 2.40 11.91 -0.37
CA GLY A 70 2.07 11.32 0.93
C GLY A 70 0.61 11.57 1.33
N CYS A 71 0.10 12.79 1.14
CA CYS A 71 -1.32 13.10 1.34
C CYS A 71 -2.23 12.26 0.43
N TYR A 72 -1.82 12.06 -0.82
CA TYR A 72 -2.60 11.26 -1.76
C TYR A 72 -2.58 9.75 -1.42
N VAL A 73 -1.44 9.23 -0.96
CA VAL A 73 -1.34 7.88 -0.39
C VAL A 73 -2.28 7.76 0.81
N ALA A 74 -2.25 8.71 1.76
CA ALA A 74 -3.09 8.67 2.94
C ALA A 74 -4.59 8.67 2.61
N TYR A 75 -5.01 9.50 1.65
CA TYR A 75 -6.39 9.50 1.13
C TYR A 75 -6.77 8.14 0.54
N SER A 76 -5.94 7.62 -0.38
CA SER A 76 -6.21 6.36 -1.10
C SER A 76 -6.22 5.17 -0.13
N ALA A 77 -5.31 5.15 0.83
CA ALA A 77 -5.23 4.16 1.90
C ALA A 77 -6.49 4.16 2.76
N GLY A 78 -6.96 5.34 3.17
CA GLY A 78 -8.18 5.50 3.95
C GLY A 78 -9.40 4.98 3.19
N ALA A 79 -9.53 5.35 1.91
CA ALA A 79 -10.62 4.92 1.05
C ALA A 79 -10.69 3.39 0.89
N ASN A 80 -9.55 2.71 0.74
CA ASN A 80 -9.52 1.26 0.60
C ASN A 80 -9.70 0.53 1.94
N ASN A 81 -8.99 0.98 2.98
CA ASN A 81 -8.88 0.24 4.24
C ASN A 81 -10.04 0.47 5.20
N ALA A 82 -10.83 1.54 5.04
CA ALA A 82 -12.01 1.76 5.89
C ALA A 82 -12.95 0.54 5.85
N ALA A 83 -13.13 -0.06 4.67
CA ALA A 83 -13.95 -1.25 4.50
C ALA A 83 -13.49 -2.45 5.35
N ASN A 84 -12.20 -2.58 5.66
CA ASN A 84 -11.68 -3.67 6.49
C ASN A 84 -12.14 -3.55 7.94
N ALA A 85 -12.25 -2.32 8.46
CA ALA A 85 -12.66 -2.06 9.83
C ALA A 85 -14.18 -2.05 9.98
N VAL A 86 -14.90 -1.36 9.10
CA VAL A 86 -16.36 -1.15 9.26
C VAL A 86 -17.21 -2.10 8.43
N GLY A 87 -16.63 -2.76 7.44
CA GLY A 87 -17.32 -3.69 6.54
C GLY A 87 -18.06 -4.83 7.25
N PRO A 88 -17.47 -5.50 8.27
CA PRO A 88 -18.18 -6.53 9.02
C PRO A 88 -19.46 -6.01 9.72
N PHE A 89 -19.41 -4.80 10.29
CA PHE A 89 -20.55 -4.19 11.01
C PHE A 89 -21.67 -3.77 10.05
N VAL A 90 -21.31 -3.18 8.92
CA VAL A 90 -22.25 -2.79 7.87
C VAL A 90 -22.85 -4.03 7.21
N GLY A 91 -22.03 -5.04 6.91
CA GLY A 91 -22.48 -6.30 6.30
C GLY A 91 -23.41 -7.13 7.20
N ALA A 92 -23.27 -7.00 8.52
CA ALA A 92 -24.19 -7.57 9.50
C ALA A 92 -25.46 -6.73 9.74
N GLY A 93 -25.60 -5.58 9.07
CA GLY A 93 -26.75 -4.68 9.25
C GLY A 93 -26.77 -3.94 10.59
N MET A 94 -25.67 -3.94 11.34
CA MET A 94 -25.61 -3.33 12.67
C MET A 94 -25.45 -1.81 12.61
N ILE A 95 -24.83 -1.28 11.55
CA ILE A 95 -24.66 0.16 11.32
C ILE A 95 -24.90 0.51 9.85
N ALA A 96 -25.35 1.75 9.60
CA ALA A 96 -25.51 2.27 8.25
C ALA A 96 -24.14 2.51 7.58
N LEU A 97 -24.07 2.37 6.25
CA LEU A 97 -22.84 2.57 5.48
C LEU A 97 -22.24 3.96 5.66
N SER A 98 -23.06 5.02 5.60
CA SER A 98 -22.62 6.40 5.78
C SER A 98 -22.02 6.64 7.16
N TYR A 99 -22.65 6.09 8.20
CA TYR A 99 -22.15 6.16 9.57
C TYR A 99 -20.85 5.37 9.74
N GLY A 100 -20.79 4.16 9.18
CA GLY A 100 -19.57 3.35 9.17
C GLY A 100 -18.40 4.06 8.50
N ALA A 101 -18.61 4.72 7.36
CA ALA A 101 -17.56 5.46 6.67
C ALA A 101 -17.00 6.61 7.54
N VAL A 102 -17.86 7.39 8.19
CA VAL A 102 -17.44 8.49 9.09
C VAL A 102 -16.70 7.94 10.30
N LEU A 103 -17.23 6.92 10.95
CA LEU A 103 -16.61 6.29 12.12
C LEU A 103 -15.24 5.69 11.78
N GLY A 104 -15.15 4.98 10.66
CA GLY A 104 -13.89 4.41 10.15
C GLY A 104 -12.87 5.51 9.87
N GLY A 105 -13.26 6.59 9.20
CA GLY A 105 -12.37 7.72 8.92
C GLY A 105 -11.83 8.38 10.18
N ILE A 106 -12.70 8.68 11.16
CA ILE A 106 -12.28 9.30 12.44
C ILE A 106 -11.33 8.38 13.19
N THR A 107 -11.67 7.10 13.33
CA THR A 107 -10.87 6.15 14.12
C THR A 107 -9.53 5.83 13.47
N ILE A 108 -9.48 5.66 12.14
CA ILE A 108 -8.22 5.49 11.40
C ILE A 108 -7.34 6.75 11.55
N GLY A 109 -7.93 7.94 11.40
CA GLY A 109 -7.22 9.20 11.59
C GLY A 109 -6.65 9.36 13.00
N PHE A 110 -7.44 9.04 14.03
CA PHE A 110 -7.01 9.07 15.43
C PHE A 110 -5.88 8.06 15.70
N GLY A 111 -6.00 6.84 15.18
CA GLY A 111 -4.97 5.81 15.29
C GLY A 111 -3.65 6.24 14.64
N ALA A 112 -3.72 6.87 13.46
CA ALA A 112 -2.56 7.42 12.78
C ALA A 112 -1.85 8.51 13.61
N LEU A 113 -2.60 9.39 14.27
CA LEU A 113 -2.03 10.43 15.14
C LEU A 113 -1.39 9.85 16.42
N LEU A 114 -2.01 8.85 17.03
CA LEU A 114 -1.54 8.28 18.30
C LEU A 114 -0.38 7.29 18.13
N MET A 115 -0.40 6.48 17.08
CA MET A 115 0.53 5.34 16.91
C MET A 115 1.42 5.45 15.67
N GLY A 116 1.15 6.40 14.76
CA GLY A 116 1.88 6.52 13.49
C GLY A 116 3.36 6.85 13.67
N GLY A 117 3.73 7.62 14.70
CA GLY A 117 5.13 7.99 14.95
C GLY A 117 6.08 6.78 15.08
N ARG A 118 5.65 5.73 15.80
CA ARG A 118 6.46 4.52 16.01
C ARG A 118 6.66 3.72 14.71
N VAL A 119 5.64 3.71 13.84
CA VAL A 119 5.71 3.04 12.54
C VAL A 119 6.66 3.80 11.60
N LEU A 120 6.57 5.13 11.57
CA LEU A 120 7.47 5.99 10.80
C LEU A 120 8.95 5.77 11.19
N ASP A 121 9.23 5.65 12.48
CA ASP A 121 10.59 5.41 12.98
C ASP A 121 11.18 4.06 12.55
N THR A 122 10.33 3.05 12.33
CA THR A 122 10.77 1.69 11.97
C THR A 122 10.89 1.58 10.44
N VAL A 123 9.87 2.03 9.71
CA VAL A 123 9.83 1.99 8.24
C VAL A 123 10.88 2.90 7.61
N GLY A 124 11.10 4.09 8.18
CA GLY A 124 12.09 5.05 7.70
C GLY A 124 13.55 4.59 7.87
N LYS A 125 13.81 3.66 8.80
CA LYS A 125 15.16 3.12 9.05
C LYS A 125 15.44 1.81 8.30
N GLU A 126 14.43 0.96 8.09
CA GLU A 126 14.63 -0.38 7.53
C GLU A 126 14.50 -0.46 6.00
N ILE A 127 13.72 0.44 5.35
CA ILE A 127 13.30 0.20 3.97
C ILE A 127 14.22 0.79 2.91
N THR A 128 14.90 1.94 3.09
CA THR A 128 16.05 2.45 2.28
C THR A 128 16.25 3.95 2.45
N GLU A 129 17.49 4.43 2.31
CA GLU A 129 17.80 5.83 1.96
C GLU A 129 17.32 6.14 0.53
N LEU A 130 16.01 6.14 0.31
CA LEU A 130 15.43 6.58 -0.97
C LEU A 130 15.61 8.09 -1.07
N CYS A 131 16.26 8.53 -2.15
CA CYS A 131 16.24 9.93 -2.55
C CYS A 131 14.78 10.40 -2.71
N ILE A 132 14.47 11.62 -2.26
CA ILE A 132 13.09 12.17 -2.16
C ILE A 132 12.27 11.93 -3.44
N ILE A 133 12.85 12.20 -4.61
CA ILE A 133 12.16 12.02 -5.90
C ILE A 133 11.72 10.58 -6.16
N ARG A 134 12.53 9.59 -5.72
CA ARG A 134 12.22 8.18 -5.87
C ARG A 134 11.09 7.75 -4.94
N ALA A 135 11.11 8.26 -3.70
CA ALA A 135 10.02 8.06 -2.76
C ALA A 135 8.70 8.64 -3.34
N THR A 136 8.74 9.85 -3.92
CA THR A 136 7.58 10.44 -4.61
C THR A 136 7.06 9.54 -5.74
N PHE A 137 7.91 8.95 -6.57
CA PHE A 137 7.46 8.02 -7.62
C PHE A 137 6.76 6.77 -7.06
N VAL A 138 7.30 6.17 -6.00
CA VAL A 138 6.69 5.02 -5.34
C VAL A 138 5.34 5.40 -4.74
N GLU A 139 5.27 6.50 -3.99
CA GLU A 139 4.05 6.97 -3.35
C GLU A 139 2.96 7.28 -4.37
N PHE A 140 3.28 8.04 -5.41
CA PHE A 140 2.30 8.44 -6.41
C PHE A 140 1.77 7.23 -7.20
N THR A 141 2.65 6.32 -7.61
CA THR A 141 2.27 5.07 -8.28
C THR A 141 1.38 4.22 -7.39
N SER A 142 1.76 4.05 -6.12
CA SER A 142 1.02 3.24 -5.16
C SER A 142 -0.36 3.84 -4.87
N ALA A 143 -0.44 5.16 -4.69
CA ALA A 143 -1.70 5.88 -4.46
C ALA A 143 -2.66 5.71 -5.64
N ILE A 144 -2.19 5.86 -6.89
CA ILE A 144 -3.03 5.65 -8.08
C ILE A 144 -3.60 4.23 -8.12
N ILE A 145 -2.76 3.21 -7.92
CA ILE A 145 -3.20 1.81 -7.97
C ILE A 145 -4.26 1.55 -6.88
N VAL A 146 -4.02 2.00 -5.65
CA VAL A 146 -4.97 1.83 -4.54
C VAL A 146 -6.26 2.62 -4.76
N HIS A 147 -6.17 3.84 -5.29
CA HIS A 147 -7.35 4.65 -5.60
C HIS A 147 -8.21 3.99 -6.67
N VAL A 148 -7.61 3.51 -7.77
CA VAL A 148 -8.33 2.79 -8.82
C VAL A 148 -8.97 1.52 -8.26
N ALA A 149 -8.22 0.73 -7.48
CA ALA A 149 -8.77 -0.46 -6.81
C ALA A 149 -9.96 -0.11 -5.90
N SER A 150 -9.90 1.03 -5.20
CA SER A 150 -10.98 1.51 -4.34
C SER A 150 -12.23 1.89 -5.12
N ILE A 151 -12.09 2.58 -6.26
CA ILE A 151 -13.22 2.88 -7.17
C ILE A 151 -13.86 1.59 -7.67
N MET A 152 -13.05 0.58 -7.95
CA MET A 152 -13.51 -0.75 -8.39
C MET A 152 -14.08 -1.60 -7.24
N GLY A 153 -14.03 -1.12 -6.00
CA GLY A 153 -14.52 -1.84 -4.82
C GLY A 153 -13.66 -3.06 -4.45
N ILE A 154 -12.38 -3.04 -4.79
CA ILE A 154 -11.46 -4.17 -4.61
C ILE A 154 -10.56 -3.89 -3.41
N PRO A 155 -10.59 -4.76 -2.37
CA PRO A 155 -9.68 -4.63 -1.24
C PRO A 155 -8.27 -5.06 -1.67
N VAL A 156 -7.31 -4.16 -1.53
CA VAL A 156 -5.89 -4.39 -1.89
C VAL A 156 -4.98 -3.98 -0.75
N SER A 157 -3.76 -4.52 -0.71
CA SER A 157 -2.79 -4.20 0.34
C SER A 157 -1.86 -3.08 -0.10
N LEU A 158 -2.01 -1.88 0.49
CA LEU A 158 -1.08 -0.77 0.29
C LEU A 158 0.35 -1.17 0.64
N GLY A 159 0.55 -1.95 1.71
CA GLY A 159 1.88 -2.39 2.13
C GLY A 159 2.58 -3.23 1.07
N GLU A 160 1.84 -4.11 0.38
CA GLU A 160 2.39 -4.94 -0.71
C GLU A 160 2.73 -4.08 -1.93
N ILE A 161 1.81 -3.19 -2.31
CA ILE A 161 1.97 -2.28 -3.46
C ILE A 161 3.19 -1.36 -3.26
N VAL A 162 3.31 -0.71 -2.10
CA VAL A 162 4.45 0.18 -1.78
C VAL A 162 5.75 -0.61 -1.73
N SER A 163 5.78 -1.76 -1.05
CA SER A 163 6.98 -2.59 -0.97
C SER A 163 7.45 -3.04 -2.35
N ALA A 164 6.52 -3.46 -3.21
CA ALA A 164 6.82 -3.83 -4.59
C ALA A 164 7.33 -2.64 -5.42
N GLY A 165 6.76 -1.46 -5.24
CA GLY A 165 7.23 -0.22 -5.86
C GLY A 165 8.66 0.15 -5.42
N VAL A 166 8.98 0.02 -4.13
CA VAL A 166 10.35 0.22 -3.61
C VAL A 166 11.32 -0.78 -4.25
N ILE A 167 10.95 -2.06 -4.32
CA ILE A 167 11.77 -3.08 -5.00
C ILE A 167 11.95 -2.73 -6.48
N GLY A 168 10.91 -2.23 -7.15
CA GLY A 168 10.95 -1.80 -8.56
C GLY A 168 11.94 -0.67 -8.80
N ILE A 169 11.87 0.39 -7.99
CA ILE A 169 12.85 1.49 -8.00
C ILE A 169 14.27 1.00 -7.69
N GLY A 170 14.42 0.10 -6.72
CA GLY A 170 15.70 -0.51 -6.39
C GLY A 170 16.30 -1.29 -7.56
N CYS A 171 15.46 -2.04 -8.29
CA CYS A 171 15.87 -2.75 -9.50
C CYS A 171 16.25 -1.82 -10.64
N ALA A 172 15.59 -0.67 -10.77
CA ALA A 172 15.93 0.34 -11.78
C ALA A 172 17.30 0.97 -11.50
N ASN A 173 17.60 1.24 -10.22
CA ASN A 173 18.85 1.87 -9.81
C ASN A 173 20.05 0.92 -9.79
N SER A 174 19.88 -0.26 -9.19
CA SER A 174 20.99 -1.16 -8.89
C SER A 174 20.97 -2.45 -9.74
N GLY A 175 19.92 -2.66 -10.52
CA GLY A 175 19.75 -3.83 -11.38
C GLY A 175 18.89 -4.95 -10.76
N MET A 176 18.55 -5.94 -11.58
CA MET A 176 17.54 -6.96 -11.24
C MET A 176 17.94 -7.92 -10.10
N HIS A 177 19.22 -7.94 -9.73
CA HIS A 177 19.72 -8.80 -8.66
C HIS A 177 19.09 -8.50 -7.30
N ILE A 178 18.56 -7.28 -7.11
CA ILE A 178 17.86 -6.84 -5.88
C ILE A 178 16.69 -7.78 -5.51
N ILE A 179 15.99 -8.35 -6.50
CA ILE A 179 14.87 -9.28 -6.25
C ILE A 179 15.32 -10.54 -5.47
N LYS A 180 16.59 -10.93 -5.61
CA LYS A 180 17.14 -12.12 -4.94
C LYS A 180 17.56 -11.85 -3.49
N GLY A 181 17.40 -10.62 -2.98
CA GLY A 181 17.81 -10.25 -1.64
C GLY A 181 16.99 -10.92 -0.54
N GLU A 182 17.63 -11.17 0.61
CA GLU A 182 16.99 -11.76 1.79
C GLU A 182 15.80 -10.94 2.31
N VAL A 183 15.87 -9.61 2.20
CA VAL A 183 14.76 -8.71 2.57
C VAL A 183 13.53 -8.97 1.70
N VAL A 184 13.69 -9.06 0.38
CA VAL A 184 12.59 -9.35 -0.56
C VAL A 184 11.97 -10.70 -0.26
N LYS A 185 12.81 -11.73 -0.02
CA LYS A 185 12.33 -13.06 0.36
C LYS A 185 11.49 -13.04 1.64
N LYS A 186 11.93 -12.32 2.68
CA LYS A 186 11.16 -12.15 3.92
C LYS A 186 9.82 -11.46 3.68
N ILE A 187 9.78 -10.43 2.85
CA ILE A 187 8.54 -9.73 2.45
C ILE A 187 7.57 -10.70 1.78
N MET A 188 8.05 -11.47 0.78
CA MET A 188 7.21 -12.45 0.08
C MET A 188 6.66 -13.54 1.01
N ILE A 189 7.47 -14.02 1.96
CA ILE A 189 7.01 -14.97 2.98
C ILE A 189 5.92 -14.34 3.86
N ALA A 190 6.12 -13.09 4.30
CA ALA A 190 5.14 -12.39 5.12
C ALA A 190 3.79 -12.23 4.41
N TRP A 191 3.76 -11.98 3.10
CA TRP A 191 2.53 -11.84 2.31
C TRP A 191 1.72 -13.13 2.22
N VAL A 192 2.39 -14.29 2.17
CA VAL A 192 1.71 -15.60 2.17
C VAL A 192 1.27 -16.00 3.58
N VAL A 193 2.14 -15.79 4.57
CA VAL A 193 1.91 -16.26 5.94
C VAL A 193 0.83 -15.44 6.65
N SER A 194 0.78 -14.12 6.43
CA SER A 194 -0.16 -13.22 7.12
C SER A 194 -1.65 -13.60 6.92
N PRO A 195 -2.17 -13.80 5.69
CA PRO A 195 -3.56 -14.18 5.50
C PRO A 195 -3.87 -15.59 6.04
N LEU A 196 -2.91 -16.52 5.99
CA LEU A 196 -3.08 -17.87 6.55
C LEU A 196 -3.21 -17.82 8.08
N LEU A 197 -2.35 -17.05 8.75
CA LEU A 197 -2.42 -16.85 10.19
C LEU A 197 -3.72 -16.15 10.59
N ALA A 198 -4.09 -15.08 9.89
CA ALA A 198 -5.33 -14.35 10.14
C ALA A 198 -6.56 -15.26 9.97
N GLY A 199 -6.62 -16.06 8.90
CA GLY A 199 -7.70 -17.00 8.66
C GLY A 199 -7.79 -18.10 9.72
N THR A 200 -6.65 -18.67 10.12
CA THR A 200 -6.57 -19.71 11.15
C THR A 200 -7.01 -19.18 12.51
N LEU A 201 -6.50 -18.01 12.91
CA LEU A 201 -6.87 -17.37 14.17
C LEU A 201 -8.36 -17.04 14.21
N ALA A 202 -8.90 -16.47 13.13
CA ALA A 202 -10.32 -16.18 13.02
C ALA A 202 -11.17 -17.46 13.14
N PHE A 203 -10.74 -18.58 12.52
CA PHE A 203 -11.43 -19.86 12.65
C PHE A 203 -11.41 -20.38 14.09
N ILE A 204 -10.27 -20.32 14.77
CA ILE A 204 -10.15 -20.75 16.18
C ILE A 204 -11.08 -19.92 17.06
N LEU A 205 -11.06 -18.59 16.95
CA LEU A 205 -11.88 -17.71 17.77
C LEU A 205 -13.37 -17.99 17.61
N MET A 206 -13.83 -18.29 16.39
CA MET A 206 -15.23 -18.64 16.14
C MET A 206 -15.66 -19.98 16.75
N ASN A 207 -14.73 -20.92 16.95
CA ASN A 207 -15.05 -22.20 17.61
C ASN A 207 -15.10 -22.08 19.14
N LEU A 208 -14.58 -20.98 19.71
CA LEU A 208 -14.59 -20.73 21.15
C LEU A 208 -15.86 -20.01 21.62
N THR A 209 -16.63 -19.43 20.70
CA THR A 209 -17.89 -18.72 20.93
C THR A 209 -19.07 -19.56 20.48
#